data_AF-A0A497JEZ8-F1
#
_entry.id   AF-A0A497JEZ8-F1
#
_cell.length_a   1.000
_cell.length_b   1.000
_cell.length_c   1.000
_cell.angle_alpha   90.00
_cell.angle_beta   90.00
_cell.angle_gamma   90.00
#
_symmetry.space_group_name_H-M   'P 1'
#
loop_
_entity.id
_entity.type
_entity.pdbx_description
1 polymer ?
#
loop_
_entity_poly.entity_id
_entity_poly.type
_entity_poly.pdbx_seq_one_letter_code
_entity_poly.pdbx_strand_id
1 'polypeptide(L)'
;MKKQKRPIERLYNEKVIIGLVAAIFILLSVYLYIVTQVPARGLSYYKRLSSQIHEQIQSIVSDAKGLTPSLDYIDLNNSEEVLELQAYYSMLGDLEWLAEKENVYFEEMQKADTKEREQELAKKEIASGVVIQYMLLLNAAAMQDLGKYDEDQLDLLIKEAQFRISNIKNAYLNEEILGDIAAYSGLKVSEVEEEIKELMNEYIELRKKKLADAIRSADKRKQYIEAKKMLMLAGSFQ
;
A
#
# COMPACT_ATOMS: atom_id res chain seq x y z
N MET A 1 36.71 29.11 5.38
CA MET A 1 36.22 28.47 4.14
C MET A 1 34.76 28.11 4.32
N LYS A 2 33.85 28.74 3.54
CA LYS A 2 32.43 28.37 3.49
C LYS A 2 32.32 26.99 2.82
N LYS A 3 31.95 25.94 3.56
CA LYS A 3 31.51 24.69 2.94
C LYS A 3 30.13 24.92 2.35
N GLN A 4 30.05 24.95 1.02
CA GLN A 4 28.79 24.89 0.28
C GLN A 4 28.01 23.65 0.74
N LYS A 5 26.85 23.87 1.38
CA LYS A 5 25.83 22.83 1.53
C LYS A 5 25.42 22.39 0.13
N ARG A 6 25.69 21.14 -0.24
CA ARG A 6 25.29 20.60 -1.55
C ARG A 6 23.78 20.38 -1.55
N PRO A 7 23.05 20.78 -2.61
CA PRO A 7 21.60 20.62 -2.72
C PRO A 7 21.21 19.18 -3.16
N ILE A 8 21.86 18.15 -2.63
CA ILE A 8 21.69 16.76 -3.11
C ILE A 8 20.68 15.98 -2.25
N GLU A 9 20.42 16.38 -1.01
CA GLU A 9 19.63 15.61 -0.03
C GLU A 9 18.11 15.70 -0.21
N ARG A 10 17.54 16.74 -0.83
CA ARG A 10 16.09 16.79 -1.11
C ARG A 10 15.67 15.99 -2.34
N LEU A 11 16.58 15.80 -3.28
CA LEU A 11 16.27 15.16 -4.56
C LEU A 11 16.04 13.65 -4.44
N TYR A 12 16.55 12.97 -3.40
CA TYR A 12 16.31 11.53 -3.20
C TYR A 12 14.89 11.28 -2.67
N ASN A 13 14.44 12.07 -1.70
CA ASN A 13 13.09 11.97 -1.12
C ASN A 13 12.01 12.34 -2.15
N GLU A 14 12.20 13.42 -2.91
CA GLU A 14 11.29 13.75 -4.00
C GLU A 14 11.32 12.70 -5.11
N LYS A 15 12.47 12.14 -5.49
CA LYS A 15 12.54 11.13 -6.56
C LYS A 15 11.94 9.78 -6.20
N VAL A 16 12.02 9.33 -4.95
CA VAL A 16 11.39 8.08 -4.50
C VAL A 16 9.87 8.26 -4.44
N ILE A 17 9.38 9.39 -3.91
CA ILE A 17 7.96 9.72 -3.89
C ILE A 17 7.43 9.95 -5.32
N ILE A 18 8.15 10.70 -6.16
CA ILE A 18 7.80 10.91 -7.59
C ILE A 18 7.91 9.59 -8.36
N GLY A 19 8.84 8.71 -8.02
CA GLY A 19 8.97 7.37 -8.62
C GLY A 19 7.81 6.46 -8.27
N LEU A 20 7.35 6.47 -7.01
CA LEU A 20 6.16 5.78 -6.55
C LEU A 20 4.87 6.35 -7.17
N VAL A 21 4.75 7.68 -7.25
CA VAL A 21 3.65 8.36 -7.94
C VAL A 21 3.68 8.09 -9.45
N ALA A 22 4.85 8.07 -10.09
CA ALA A 22 5.00 7.73 -11.50
C ALA A 22 4.67 6.25 -11.76
N ALA A 23 5.03 5.33 -10.85
CA ALA A 23 4.61 3.94 -10.91
C ALA A 23 3.08 3.82 -10.84
N ILE A 24 2.43 4.58 -9.94
CA ILE A 24 0.96 4.71 -9.88
C ILE A 24 0.39 5.21 -11.22
N PHE A 25 0.99 6.23 -11.85
CA PHE A 25 0.56 6.75 -13.16
C PHE A 25 0.82 5.80 -14.35
N ILE A 26 1.88 4.99 -14.29
CA ILE A 26 2.17 3.95 -15.29
C ILE A 26 1.20 2.77 -15.15
N LEU A 27 0.86 2.39 -13.92
CA LEU A 27 -0.18 1.39 -13.61
C LEU A 27 -1.55 1.84 -14.13
N LEU A 28 -1.89 3.13 -13.93
CA LEU A 28 -3.07 3.80 -14.46
C LEU A 28 -3.21 3.68 -15.99
N SER A 29 -2.11 3.88 -16.73
CA SER A 29 -2.12 3.92 -18.19
C SER A 29 -2.14 2.53 -18.83
N VAL A 30 -1.54 1.51 -18.19
CA VAL A 30 -1.65 0.11 -18.61
C VAL A 30 -3.08 -0.41 -18.40
N TYR A 31 -3.71 -0.07 -17.27
CA TYR A 31 -5.09 -0.48 -16.97
C TYR A 31 -6.12 0.15 -17.93
N LEU A 32 -5.99 1.46 -18.23
CA LEU A 32 -6.81 2.18 -19.22
C LEU A 32 -6.73 1.57 -20.64
N TYR A 33 -5.55 1.08 -21.03
CA TYR A 33 -5.35 0.44 -22.34
C TYR A 33 -6.09 -0.91 -22.45
N ILE A 34 -6.26 -1.64 -21.35
CA ILE A 34 -6.91 -2.95 -21.32
C ILE A 34 -8.43 -2.81 -21.41
N VAL A 35 -9.01 -1.85 -20.67
CA VAL A 35 -10.46 -1.57 -20.65
C VAL A 35 -10.97 -1.11 -22.03
N THR A 36 -10.11 -0.47 -22.83
CA THR A 36 -10.49 0.11 -24.12
C THR A 36 -10.37 -0.84 -25.32
N GLN A 37 -9.74 -2.02 -25.19
CA GLN A 37 -9.33 -2.83 -26.35
C GLN A 37 -9.97 -4.22 -26.52
N VAL A 38 -10.83 -4.77 -25.64
CA VAL A 38 -11.20 -6.21 -25.76
C VAL A 38 -12.68 -6.54 -25.48
N PRO A 39 -13.32 -7.45 -26.26
CA PRO A 39 -14.78 -7.62 -26.36
C PRO A 39 -15.37 -8.62 -25.35
N ALA A 40 -16.68 -8.50 -25.08
CA ALA A 40 -17.62 -9.44 -24.43
C ALA A 40 -17.08 -10.36 -23.30
N ARG A 41 -17.48 -10.07 -22.04
CA ARG A 41 -17.19 -10.81 -20.80
C ARG A 41 -17.35 -12.36 -20.92
N GLY A 42 -16.25 -13.11 -21.07
CA GLY A 42 -16.18 -14.59 -21.11
C GLY A 42 -15.07 -15.17 -20.19
N LEU A 43 -14.92 -16.50 -20.11
CA LEU A 43 -13.94 -17.10 -19.16
C LEU A 43 -12.50 -16.62 -19.37
N SER A 44 -12.10 -16.45 -20.64
CA SER A 44 -10.76 -15.96 -20.98
C SER A 44 -10.49 -14.51 -20.56
N TYR A 45 -11.53 -13.72 -20.27
CA TYR A 45 -11.39 -12.33 -19.85
C TYR A 45 -10.90 -12.22 -18.41
N TYR A 46 -11.53 -12.93 -17.46
CA TYR A 46 -11.19 -12.83 -16.04
C TYR A 46 -9.80 -13.36 -15.73
N LYS A 47 -9.40 -14.47 -16.37
CA LYS A 47 -8.03 -14.99 -16.28
C LYS A 47 -6.98 -14.01 -16.79
N ARG A 48 -7.27 -13.32 -17.90
CA ARG A 48 -6.37 -12.28 -18.44
C ARG A 48 -6.25 -11.09 -17.50
N LEU A 49 -7.38 -10.62 -16.97
CA LEU A 49 -7.40 -9.50 -16.01
C LEU A 49 -6.60 -9.84 -14.75
N SER A 50 -6.86 -11.00 -14.15
CA SER A 50 -6.13 -11.49 -12.97
C SER A 50 -4.63 -11.62 -13.25
N SER A 51 -4.22 -12.17 -14.40
CA SER A 51 -2.80 -12.26 -14.75
C SER A 51 -2.11 -10.90 -14.82
N GLN A 52 -2.81 -9.87 -15.31
CA GLN A 52 -2.25 -8.52 -15.39
C GLN A 52 -2.15 -7.85 -14.03
N ILE A 53 -3.17 -8.00 -13.17
CA ILE A 53 -3.14 -7.50 -11.80
C ILE A 53 -2.02 -8.19 -11.01
N HIS A 54 -1.90 -9.50 -11.15
CA HIS A 54 -0.82 -10.30 -10.58
C HIS A 54 0.55 -9.77 -11.01
N GLU A 55 0.81 -9.70 -12.33
CA GLU A 55 2.08 -9.17 -12.87
C GLU A 55 2.40 -7.78 -12.32
N GLN A 56 1.40 -6.91 -12.18
CA GLN A 56 1.56 -5.57 -11.61
C GLN A 56 1.96 -5.60 -10.14
N ILE A 57 1.23 -6.35 -9.30
CA ILE A 57 1.53 -6.47 -7.87
C ILE A 57 2.92 -7.07 -7.66
N GLN A 58 3.26 -8.13 -8.39
CA GLN A 58 4.58 -8.74 -8.31
C GLN A 58 5.69 -7.79 -8.79
N SER A 59 5.45 -6.99 -9.85
CA SER A 59 6.40 -5.96 -10.29
C SER A 59 6.62 -4.90 -9.21
N ILE A 60 5.56 -4.38 -8.58
CA ILE A 60 5.67 -3.39 -7.49
C ILE A 60 6.51 -3.93 -6.34
N VAL A 61 6.25 -5.18 -5.94
CA VAL A 61 7.00 -5.84 -4.87
C VAL A 61 8.45 -6.09 -5.27
N SER A 62 8.69 -6.52 -6.51
CA SER A 62 10.04 -6.75 -7.04
C SER A 62 10.85 -5.46 -7.13
N ASP A 63 10.25 -4.40 -7.67
CA ASP A 63 10.86 -3.07 -7.78
C ASP A 63 11.13 -2.49 -6.40
N ALA A 64 10.20 -2.64 -5.46
CA ALA A 64 10.45 -2.32 -4.07
C ALA A 64 11.67 -3.11 -3.59
N LYS A 65 11.68 -4.45 -3.60
CA LYS A 65 12.83 -5.24 -3.16
C LYS A 65 14.17 -4.83 -3.82
N GLY A 66 14.17 -4.55 -5.11
CA GLY A 66 15.35 -4.12 -5.86
C GLY A 66 15.87 -2.73 -5.48
N LEU A 67 14.99 -1.86 -4.98
CA LEU A 67 15.31 -0.53 -4.46
C LEU A 67 15.67 -0.53 -2.97
N THR A 68 15.82 -1.70 -2.34
CA THR A 68 16.18 -1.78 -0.92
C THR A 68 17.47 -0.98 -0.70
N PRO A 69 17.45 0.05 0.16
CA PRO A 69 18.63 0.85 0.42
C PRO A 69 19.76 -0.05 0.91
N SER A 70 20.91 -0.03 0.23
CA SER A 70 22.07 -0.78 0.72
C SER A 70 22.59 -0.15 2.01
N LEU A 71 22.80 -0.99 3.03
CA LEU A 71 23.36 -0.59 4.32
C LEU A 71 24.74 0.08 4.19
N ASP A 72 25.44 -0.14 3.08
CA ASP A 72 26.74 0.46 2.80
C ASP A 72 26.65 1.98 2.50
N TYR A 73 25.44 2.50 2.23
CA TYR A 73 25.21 3.90 1.85
C TYR A 73 24.31 4.65 2.84
N ILE A 74 23.89 4.01 3.93
CA ILE A 74 23.09 4.63 4.99
C ILE A 74 24.00 4.95 6.17
N ASP A 75 24.01 6.21 6.60
CA ASP A 75 24.61 6.56 7.87
C ASP A 75 23.70 6.11 9.01
N LEU A 76 24.02 4.96 9.61
CA LEU A 76 23.29 4.43 10.77
C LEU A 76 23.39 5.33 12.01
N ASN A 77 24.28 6.34 12.01
CA ASN A 77 24.35 7.36 13.06
C ASN A 77 23.41 8.54 12.77
N ASN A 78 22.90 8.67 11.55
CA ASN A 78 21.89 9.65 11.18
C ASN A 78 20.50 9.09 11.53
N SER A 79 19.88 9.67 12.55
CA SER A 79 18.55 9.23 13.02
C SER A 79 17.45 9.35 11.98
N GLU A 80 17.55 10.31 11.05
CA GLU A 80 16.58 10.52 9.98
C GLU A 80 16.68 9.41 8.93
N GLU A 81 17.90 9.09 8.48
CA GLU A 81 18.14 8.00 7.52
C GLU A 81 17.75 6.62 8.08
N VAL A 82 18.00 6.39 9.37
CA VAL A 82 17.53 5.16 10.05
C VAL A 82 16.01 5.08 10.11
N LEU A 83 15.33 6.21 10.33
CA LEU A 83 13.87 6.27 10.36
C LEU A 83 13.28 6.04 8.97
N GLU A 84 13.87 6.62 7.92
CA GLU A 84 13.49 6.37 6.52
C GLU A 84 13.66 4.90 6.14
N LEU A 85 14.79 4.28 6.53
CA LEU A 85 15.05 2.86 6.29
C LEU A 85 14.01 1.97 6.98
N GLN A 86 13.64 2.29 8.22
CA GLN A 86 12.61 1.55 8.94
C GLN A 86 11.22 1.74 8.30
N ALA A 87 10.90 2.95 7.83
CA ALA A 87 9.64 3.22 7.14
C ALA A 87 9.56 2.41 5.84
N TYR A 88 10.67 2.34 5.12
CA TYR A 88 10.82 1.56 3.92
C TYR A 88 10.60 0.06 4.16
N TYR A 89 11.28 -0.54 5.15
CA TYR A 89 11.04 -1.95 5.49
C TYR A 89 9.62 -2.23 5.98
N SER A 90 9.02 -1.28 6.71
CA SER A 90 7.63 -1.37 7.13
C SER A 90 6.68 -1.40 5.90
N MET A 91 6.93 -0.55 4.90
CA MET A 91 6.20 -0.53 3.62
C MET A 91 6.38 -1.85 2.87
N LEU A 92 7.61 -2.33 2.71
CA LEU A 92 7.88 -3.57 1.99
C LEU A 92 7.10 -4.74 2.61
N GLY A 93 7.08 -4.83 3.94
CA GLY A 93 6.29 -5.86 4.63
C GLY A 93 4.77 -5.65 4.54
N ASP A 94 4.26 -4.49 4.15
CA ASP A 94 2.83 -4.30 3.82
C ASP A 94 2.55 -4.85 2.40
N LEU A 95 3.45 -4.57 1.45
CA LEU A 95 3.36 -5.03 0.06
C LEU A 95 3.48 -6.56 -0.05
N GLU A 96 4.43 -7.16 0.67
CA GLU A 96 4.63 -8.61 0.69
C GLU A 96 3.39 -9.35 1.23
N TRP A 97 2.77 -8.82 2.29
CA TRP A 97 1.54 -9.41 2.83
C TRP A 97 0.42 -9.45 1.81
N LEU A 98 0.25 -8.38 1.03
CA LEU A 98 -0.79 -8.33 0.01
C LEU A 98 -0.48 -9.25 -1.16
N ALA A 99 0.79 -9.30 -1.59
CA ALA A 99 1.24 -10.19 -2.65
C ALA A 99 1.07 -11.66 -2.29
N GLU A 100 1.32 -12.06 -1.03
CA GLU A 100 1.07 -13.42 -0.55
C GLU A 100 -0.41 -13.79 -0.65
N LYS A 101 -1.32 -12.87 -0.32
CA LYS A 101 -2.77 -13.09 -0.46
C LYS A 101 -3.20 -13.18 -1.91
N GLU A 102 -2.76 -12.22 -2.73
CA GLU A 102 -3.10 -12.15 -4.14
C GLU A 102 -2.60 -13.38 -4.89
N ASN A 103 -1.40 -13.89 -4.59
CA ASN A 103 -0.89 -15.15 -5.16
C ASN A 103 -1.88 -16.32 -5.01
N VAL A 104 -2.56 -16.42 -3.85
CA VAL A 104 -3.57 -17.47 -3.62
C VAL A 104 -4.76 -17.28 -4.56
N TYR A 105 -5.26 -16.05 -4.71
CA TYR A 105 -6.37 -15.75 -5.62
C TYR A 105 -5.99 -16.04 -7.08
N PHE A 106 -4.77 -15.69 -7.48
CA PHE A 106 -4.26 -15.88 -8.83
C PHE A 106 -4.13 -17.37 -9.16
N GLU A 107 -3.53 -18.15 -8.26
CA GLU A 107 -3.40 -19.59 -8.44
C GLU A 107 -4.75 -20.30 -8.53
N GLU A 108 -5.73 -19.87 -7.72
CA GLU A 108 -7.09 -20.38 -7.79
C GLU A 108 -7.78 -19.97 -9.10
N MET A 109 -7.54 -18.75 -9.60
CA MET A 109 -8.07 -18.26 -10.87
C MET A 109 -7.60 -19.13 -12.03
N GLN A 110 -6.33 -19.52 -12.04
CA GLN A 110 -5.80 -20.38 -13.10
C GLN A 110 -6.45 -21.77 -13.11
N LYS A 111 -6.89 -22.26 -11.95
CA LYS A 111 -7.54 -23.57 -11.76
C LYS A 111 -9.05 -23.54 -11.98
N ALA A 112 -9.67 -22.36 -11.96
CA ALA A 112 -11.12 -22.21 -12.10
C ALA A 112 -11.62 -22.70 -13.46
N ASP A 113 -12.72 -23.45 -13.46
CA ASP A 113 -13.34 -24.10 -14.62
C ASP A 113 -14.76 -23.59 -14.91
N THR A 114 -15.32 -22.77 -14.02
CA THR A 114 -16.64 -22.15 -14.14
C THR A 114 -16.54 -20.63 -14.21
N LYS A 115 -17.50 -20.02 -14.93
CA LYS A 115 -17.55 -18.56 -15.09
C LYS A 115 -17.85 -17.86 -13.76
N GLU A 116 -18.68 -18.46 -12.92
CA GLU A 116 -19.05 -17.95 -11.60
C GLU A 116 -17.84 -17.89 -10.68
N ARG A 117 -17.02 -18.96 -10.62
CA ARG A 117 -15.82 -18.99 -9.79
C ARG A 117 -14.76 -18.01 -10.27
N GLU A 118 -14.54 -17.91 -11.58
CA GLU A 118 -13.64 -16.91 -12.15
C GLU A 118 -14.12 -15.48 -11.84
N GLN A 119 -15.42 -15.22 -11.92
CA GLN A 119 -15.94 -13.90 -11.59
C GLN A 119 -15.74 -13.55 -10.10
N GLU A 120 -15.94 -14.51 -9.19
CA GLU A 120 -15.67 -14.33 -7.76
C GLU A 120 -14.19 -13.98 -7.53
N LEU A 121 -13.27 -14.78 -8.08
CA LEU A 121 -11.83 -14.57 -7.91
C LEU A 121 -11.36 -13.27 -8.56
N ALA A 122 -11.92 -12.89 -9.71
CA ALA A 122 -11.58 -11.63 -10.36
C ALA A 122 -11.92 -10.41 -9.50
N LYS A 123 -12.97 -10.48 -8.68
CA LYS A 123 -13.29 -9.39 -7.75
C LYS A 123 -12.24 -9.27 -6.64
N LYS A 124 -11.70 -10.39 -6.15
CA LYS A 124 -10.63 -10.44 -5.14
C LYS A 124 -9.30 -9.92 -5.68
N GLU A 125 -8.99 -10.27 -6.93
CA GLU A 125 -7.87 -9.74 -7.69
C GLU A 125 -7.97 -8.21 -7.82
N ILE A 126 -9.13 -7.72 -8.27
CA ILE A 126 -9.37 -6.27 -8.39
C ILE A 126 -9.28 -5.60 -7.02
N ALA A 127 -9.87 -6.18 -5.98
CA ALA A 127 -9.73 -5.67 -4.63
C ALA A 127 -8.25 -5.57 -4.20
N SER A 128 -7.42 -6.56 -4.55
CA SER A 128 -5.98 -6.53 -4.29
C SER A 128 -5.28 -5.38 -5.04
N GLY A 129 -5.59 -5.21 -6.33
CA GLY A 129 -5.10 -4.10 -7.14
C GLY A 129 -5.54 -2.72 -6.63
N VAL A 130 -6.69 -2.63 -5.98
CA VAL A 130 -7.18 -1.41 -5.33
C VAL A 130 -6.44 -1.15 -4.02
N VAL A 131 -6.38 -2.17 -3.16
CA VAL A 131 -5.79 -2.05 -1.83
C VAL A 131 -4.30 -1.76 -1.92
N ILE A 132 -3.56 -2.29 -2.90
CA ILE A 132 -2.13 -1.97 -3.07
C ILE A 132 -1.91 -0.49 -3.35
N GLN A 133 -2.74 0.14 -4.19
CA GLN A 133 -2.64 1.57 -4.48
C GLN A 133 -2.87 2.40 -3.23
N TYR A 134 -3.89 2.02 -2.46
CA TYR A 134 -4.19 2.66 -1.18
C TYR A 134 -3.04 2.50 -0.17
N MET A 135 -2.45 1.31 -0.08
CA MET A 135 -1.27 1.07 0.76
C MET A 135 -0.10 1.96 0.37
N LEU A 136 0.18 2.09 -0.93
CA LEU A 136 1.27 2.94 -1.42
C LEU A 136 1.04 4.42 -1.07
N LEU A 137 -0.19 4.92 -1.23
CA LEU A 137 -0.56 6.28 -0.83
C LEU A 137 -0.38 6.51 0.67
N LEU A 138 -0.85 5.58 1.49
CA LEU A 138 -0.73 5.63 2.94
C LEU A 138 0.74 5.62 3.38
N ASN A 139 1.56 4.78 2.75
CA ASN A 139 2.99 4.70 3.01
C ASN A 139 3.70 6.00 2.62
N ALA A 140 3.40 6.56 1.45
CA ALA A 140 3.97 7.83 1.01
C ALA A 140 3.60 8.98 1.95
N ALA A 141 2.33 9.07 2.38
CA ALA A 141 1.87 10.08 3.32
C ALA A 141 2.55 9.95 4.70
N ALA A 142 2.71 8.73 5.19
CA ALA A 142 3.43 8.48 6.44
C ALA A 142 4.93 8.85 6.33
N MET A 143 5.55 8.61 5.17
CA MET A 143 6.95 8.95 4.90
C MET A 143 7.19 10.47 4.79
N GLN A 144 6.27 11.23 4.19
CA GLN A 144 6.38 12.70 4.11
C GLN A 144 6.39 13.39 5.48
N ASP A 145 5.77 12.75 6.48
CA ASP A 145 5.64 13.29 7.82
C ASP A 145 6.81 12.92 8.76
N LEU A 146 7.78 12.11 8.30
CA LEU A 146 8.91 11.62 9.13
C LEU A 146 9.81 12.74 9.65
N GLY A 147 9.94 13.85 8.91
CA GLY A 147 10.69 15.04 9.35
C GLY A 147 10.08 15.76 10.57
N LYS A 148 8.93 15.30 11.07
CA LYS A 148 8.26 15.78 12.29
C LYS A 148 8.34 14.76 13.42
N TYR A 149 9.33 13.87 13.41
CA TYR A 149 9.56 12.93 14.51
C TYR A 149 9.89 13.69 15.80
N ASP A 150 9.01 13.58 16.79
CA ASP A 150 9.19 14.13 18.13
C ASP A 150 8.96 13.00 19.15
N GLU A 151 10.04 12.59 19.81
CA GLU A 151 10.05 11.49 20.76
C GLU A 151 9.19 11.80 22.00
N ASP A 152 9.09 13.07 22.39
CA ASP A 152 8.31 13.52 23.55
C ASP A 152 6.79 13.37 23.30
N GLN A 153 6.38 13.30 22.03
CA GLN A 153 4.98 13.12 21.63
C GLN A 153 4.62 11.67 21.27
N LEU A 154 5.59 10.75 21.28
CA LEU A 154 5.40 9.39 20.81
C LEU A 154 4.30 8.64 21.58
N ASP A 155 4.29 8.76 22.91
CA ASP A 155 3.29 8.10 23.75
C ASP A 155 1.86 8.62 23.47
N LEU A 156 1.73 9.92 23.20
CA LEU A 156 0.45 10.53 22.82
C LEU A 156 -0.01 10.03 21.46
N LEU A 157 0.91 9.98 20.49
CA LEU A 157 0.66 9.49 19.14
C LEU A 157 0.20 8.03 19.13
N ILE A 158 0.87 7.16 19.89
CA ILE A 158 0.50 5.74 20.01
C ILE A 158 -0.90 5.60 20.61
N LYS A 159 -1.20 6.34 21.68
CA LYS A 159 -2.54 6.33 22.30
C LYS A 159 -3.61 6.79 21.33
N GLU A 160 -3.35 7.86 20.58
CA GLU A 160 -4.29 8.34 19.55
C GLU A 160 -4.49 7.30 18.45
N ALA A 161 -3.42 6.68 17.96
CA ALA A 161 -3.49 5.64 16.93
C ALA A 161 -4.35 4.44 17.39
N GLN A 162 -4.11 3.95 18.61
CA GLN A 162 -4.87 2.87 19.22
C GLN A 162 -6.35 3.25 19.42
N PHE A 163 -6.61 4.48 19.85
CA PHE A 163 -7.98 4.98 20.01
C PHE A 163 -8.72 5.06 18.68
N ARG A 164 -8.13 5.71 17.66
CA ARG A 164 -8.79 5.90 16.37
C ARG A 164 -9.07 4.57 15.67
N ILE A 165 -8.11 3.65 15.65
CA ILE A 165 -8.30 2.36 14.97
C ILE A 165 -9.36 1.49 15.66
N SER A 166 -9.48 1.56 16.99
CA SER A 166 -10.49 0.83 17.76
C SER A 166 -11.91 1.36 17.52
N ASN A 167 -12.03 2.56 16.96
CA ASN A 167 -13.31 3.21 16.65
C ASN A 167 -13.68 3.17 15.17
N ILE A 168 -12.88 2.53 14.31
CA ILE A 168 -13.28 2.27 12.92
C ILE A 168 -14.40 1.25 12.94
N LYS A 169 -15.64 1.71 12.67
CA LYS A 169 -16.83 0.86 12.68
C LYS A 169 -17.07 0.15 11.35
N ASN A 170 -16.59 0.73 10.25
CA ASN A 170 -16.62 0.16 8.91
C ASN A 170 -15.39 0.65 8.14
N ALA A 171 -14.66 -0.25 7.49
CA ALA A 171 -13.62 0.12 6.54
C ALA A 171 -14.25 0.62 5.21
N TYR A 172 -14.97 1.74 5.27
CA TYR A 172 -15.49 2.41 4.09
C TYR A 172 -14.45 3.40 3.59
N LEU A 173 -13.73 3.02 2.54
CA LEU A 173 -12.91 3.98 1.81
C LEU A 173 -13.82 5.14 1.40
N ASN A 174 -13.35 6.38 1.60
CA ASN A 174 -14.07 7.58 1.20
C ASN A 174 -14.52 7.47 -0.28
N GLU A 175 -15.74 7.94 -0.59
CA GLU A 175 -16.32 7.94 -1.95
C GLU A 175 -15.42 8.61 -2.99
N GLU A 176 -14.60 9.59 -2.60
CA GLU A 176 -13.61 10.22 -3.47
C GLU A 176 -12.50 9.22 -3.88
N ILE A 177 -11.96 8.48 -2.91
CA ILE A 177 -10.95 7.44 -3.13
C ILE A 177 -11.56 6.30 -3.96
N LEU A 178 -12.76 5.85 -3.61
CA LEU A 178 -13.50 4.83 -4.35
C LEU A 178 -13.88 5.30 -5.76
N GLY A 179 -14.19 6.58 -5.96
CA GLY A 179 -14.57 7.18 -7.24
C GLY A 179 -13.42 7.25 -8.22
N ASP A 180 -12.24 7.62 -7.73
CA ASP A 180 -10.99 7.53 -8.48
C ASP A 180 -10.75 6.06 -8.89
N ILE A 181 -10.76 5.14 -7.93
CA ILE A 181 -10.63 3.69 -8.17
C ILE A 181 -11.69 3.13 -9.16
N ALA A 182 -12.94 3.61 -9.09
CA ALA A 182 -14.06 3.21 -9.96
C ALA A 182 -13.81 3.57 -11.42
N ALA A 183 -13.34 4.80 -11.66
CA ALA A 183 -13.02 5.30 -12.98
C ALA A 183 -11.89 4.47 -13.62
N TYR A 184 -11.06 3.84 -12.80
CA TYR A 184 -9.92 3.04 -13.24
C TYR A 184 -10.29 1.59 -13.51
N SER A 185 -11.09 0.93 -12.67
CA SER A 185 -11.28 -0.54 -12.76
C SER A 185 -12.15 -1.05 -13.92
N GLY A 186 -12.97 -0.19 -14.55
CA GLY A 186 -13.94 -0.62 -15.59
C GLY A 186 -15.09 -1.49 -15.06
N LEU A 187 -15.12 -1.77 -13.75
CA LEU A 187 -16.26 -2.31 -13.01
C LEU A 187 -16.90 -1.21 -12.18
N LYS A 188 -18.18 -1.37 -11.86
CA LYS A 188 -18.80 -0.50 -10.87
C LYS A 188 -18.21 -0.84 -9.50
N VAL A 189 -17.89 0.17 -8.67
CA VAL A 189 -17.44 -0.06 -7.28
C VAL A 189 -18.37 -1.03 -6.56
N SER A 190 -19.68 -0.91 -6.77
CA SER A 190 -20.70 -1.82 -6.22
C SER A 190 -20.50 -3.31 -6.55
N GLU A 191 -19.74 -3.67 -7.59
CA GLU A 191 -19.48 -5.07 -7.98
C GLU A 191 -18.32 -5.70 -7.18
N VAL A 192 -17.42 -4.88 -6.63
CA VAL A 192 -16.17 -5.29 -5.93
C VAL A 192 -16.07 -4.75 -4.50
N GLU A 193 -17.03 -3.93 -4.08
CA GLU A 193 -17.03 -3.20 -2.82
C GLU A 193 -16.93 -4.11 -1.59
N GLU A 194 -17.62 -5.25 -1.59
CA GLU A 194 -17.57 -6.21 -0.49
C GLU A 194 -16.17 -6.81 -0.34
N GLU A 195 -15.53 -7.19 -1.45
CA GLU A 195 -14.16 -7.75 -1.45
C GLU A 195 -13.12 -6.70 -1.00
N ILE A 196 -13.29 -5.44 -1.43
CA ILE A 196 -12.45 -4.33 -0.97
C ILE A 196 -12.61 -4.13 0.54
N LYS A 197 -13.85 -4.14 1.06
CA LYS A 197 -14.11 -3.99 2.50
C LYS A 197 -13.50 -5.13 3.31
N GLU A 198 -13.65 -6.36 2.85
CA GLU A 198 -13.07 -7.54 3.49
C GLU A 198 -11.54 -7.41 3.56
N LEU A 199 -10.89 -7.16 2.42
CA LEU A 199 -9.45 -7.04 2.35
C LEU A 199 -8.90 -5.85 3.15
N MET A 200 -9.62 -4.72 3.19
CA MET A 200 -9.27 -3.57 4.02
C MET A 200 -9.42 -3.86 5.51
N ASN A 201 -10.43 -4.64 5.93
CA ASN A 201 -10.55 -5.09 7.32
C ASN A 201 -9.38 -5.99 7.71
N GLU A 202 -9.00 -6.93 6.84
CA GLU A 202 -7.81 -7.75 7.06
C GLU A 202 -6.53 -6.91 7.16
N TYR A 203 -6.41 -5.87 6.31
CA TYR A 203 -5.30 -4.94 6.40
C TYR A 203 -5.30 -4.16 7.72
N ILE A 204 -6.45 -3.68 8.20
CA ILE A 204 -6.56 -3.03 9.52
C ILE A 204 -6.03 -3.96 10.63
N GLU A 205 -6.38 -5.25 10.61
CA GLU A 205 -5.90 -6.22 11.58
C GLU A 205 -4.39 -6.46 11.48
N LEU A 206 -3.82 -6.53 10.26
CA LEU A 206 -2.38 -6.54 10.06
C LEU A 206 -1.72 -5.31 10.72
N ARG A 207 -2.27 -4.12 10.49
CA ARG A 207 -1.71 -2.86 11.01
C ARG A 207 -1.81 -2.78 12.53
N LYS A 208 -2.90 -3.27 13.14
CA LYS A 208 -3.03 -3.46 14.61
C LYS A 208 -1.92 -4.36 15.15
N LYS A 209 -1.70 -5.50 14.51
CA LYS A 209 -0.63 -6.44 14.88
C LYS A 209 0.75 -5.79 14.77
N LYS A 210 1.06 -5.10 13.66
CA LYS A 210 2.36 -4.42 13.46
C LYS A 210 2.62 -3.34 14.52
N LEU A 211 1.62 -2.54 14.88
CA LEU A 211 1.74 -1.55 15.96
C LEU A 211 2.00 -2.24 17.31
N ALA A 212 1.27 -3.31 17.64
CA ALA A 212 1.48 -4.06 18.87
C ALA A 212 2.90 -4.66 18.93
N ASP A 213 3.40 -5.20 17.82
CA ASP A 213 4.76 -5.74 17.71
C ASP A 213 5.82 -4.65 17.89
N ALA A 214 5.61 -3.47 17.29
CA ALA A 214 6.49 -2.33 17.48
C ALA A 214 6.55 -1.87 18.94
N ILE A 215 5.41 -1.80 19.62
CA ILE A 215 5.33 -1.47 21.05
C ILE A 215 6.13 -2.50 21.87
N ARG A 216 5.94 -3.80 21.62
CA ARG A 216 6.67 -4.87 22.33
C ARG A 216 8.18 -4.83 22.10
N SER A 217 8.62 -4.41 20.91
CA SER A 217 10.04 -4.32 20.57
C SER A 217 10.79 -3.16 21.24
N ALA A 218 10.08 -2.22 21.86
CA ALA A 218 10.63 -0.99 22.44
C ALA A 218 11.42 -0.09 21.45
N ASP A 219 11.37 -0.38 20.15
CA ASP A 219 11.95 0.47 19.11
C ASP A 219 11.03 1.68 18.86
N LYS A 220 11.41 2.83 19.41
CA LYS A 220 10.64 4.07 19.34
C LYS A 220 10.42 4.58 17.92
N ARG A 221 11.37 4.34 17.02
CA ARG A 221 11.27 4.77 15.62
C ARG A 221 10.26 3.88 14.88
N LYS A 222 10.33 2.57 15.10
CA LYS A 222 9.33 1.63 14.59
C LYS A 222 7.93 1.94 15.13
N GLN A 223 7.81 2.21 16.43
CA GLN A 223 6.54 2.62 17.04
C GLN A 223 5.95 3.86 16.38
N TYR A 224 6.77 4.87 16.11
CA TYR A 224 6.34 6.09 15.42
C TYR A 224 5.80 5.81 14.02
N ILE A 225 6.54 5.04 13.21
CA ILE A 225 6.13 4.68 11.85
C ILE A 225 4.80 3.93 11.87
N GLU A 226 4.69 2.89 12.69
CA GLU A 226 3.47 2.09 12.73
C GLU A 226 2.27 2.90 13.25
N ALA A 227 2.48 3.79 14.21
CA ALA A 227 1.45 4.70 14.73
C ALA A 227 1.01 5.74 13.68
N LYS A 228 1.94 6.36 12.95
CA LYS A 228 1.63 7.31 11.87
C LYS A 228 0.80 6.67 10.77
N LYS A 229 1.23 5.50 10.29
CA LYS A 229 0.47 4.71 9.30
C LYS A 229 -0.94 4.38 9.79
N MET A 230 -1.09 4.04 11.07
CA MET A 230 -2.40 3.77 11.68
C MET A 230 -3.30 5.00 11.76
N LEU A 231 -2.75 6.17 12.09
CA LEU A 231 -3.50 7.43 12.10
C LEU A 231 -3.94 7.85 10.70
N MET A 232 -3.06 7.69 9.71
CA MET A 232 -3.41 7.93 8.30
C MET A 232 -4.52 6.98 7.86
N LEU A 233 -4.39 5.68 8.18
CA LEU A 233 -5.43 4.68 7.91
C LEU A 233 -6.77 5.09 8.50
N ALA A 234 -6.80 5.49 9.78
CA ALA A 234 -8.02 5.88 10.45
C ALA A 234 -8.60 7.21 9.96
N GLY A 235 -7.77 8.11 9.42
CA GLY A 235 -8.22 9.37 8.81
C GLY A 235 -8.92 9.19 7.46
N SER A 236 -8.66 8.06 6.78
CA SER A 236 -9.26 7.73 5.49
C SER A 236 -10.64 7.05 5.59
N PHE A 237 -11.08 6.72 6.81
CA PHE A 237 -12.40 6.18 7.09
C PHE A 237 -13.22 7.22 7.87
N GLN A 238 -14.35 7.67 7.33
CA GLN A 238 -15.28 8.62 7.97
C GLN A 238 -16.72 8.09 7.90
#